data_AF-A0A2U3CCG4-F1
#
_entry.id   AF-A0A2U3CCG4-F1
#
_cell.length_a   1.000
_cell.length_b   1.000
_cell.length_c   1.000
_cell.angle_alpha   90.00
_cell.angle_beta   90.00
_cell.angle_gamma   90.00
#
_symmetry.space_group_name_H-M   'P 1'
#
loop_
_entity.id
_entity.type
_entity.pdbx_description
1 polymer ?
#
loop_
_entity_poly.entity_id
_entity_poly.type
_entity_poly.pdbx_seq_one_letter_code
_entity_poly.pdbx_strand_id
1 'polypeptide(L)' 'MNSAILELVGSVRNPFPSKKRKKIIEFSGKTSIKTILLENGFLETELEFLIPIANGKRTSHDYILQDKDHIWISLPIGGG' A
#
# COMPACT_ATOMS: atom_id res chain seq x y z
N MET A 1 -15.88 -7.61 -9.15
CA MET A 1 -15.31 -6.86 -8.02
C MET A 1 -13.86 -7.29 -7.92
N ASN A 2 -12.92 -6.35 -7.97
CA ASN A 2 -11.48 -6.67 -8.00
C ASN A 2 -10.93 -6.65 -6.57
N SER A 3 -9.88 -7.42 -6.34
CA SER A 3 -9.23 -7.50 -5.03
C SER A 3 -7.72 -7.42 -5.16
N ALA A 4 -7.05 -6.88 -4.14
CA ALA A 4 -5.60 -6.90 -4.02
C ALA A 4 -5.19 -7.15 -2.57
N ILE A 5 -3.93 -7.49 -2.37
CA ILE A 5 -3.35 -7.66 -1.04
C ILE A 5 -2.49 -6.43 -0.75
N LEU A 6 -2.80 -5.73 0.35
CA LEU A 6 -1.95 -4.68 0.90
C LEU A 6 -1.18 -5.21 2.10
N GLU A 7 0.14 -5.12 2.06
CA GLU A 7 1.05 -5.62 3.10
C GLU A 7 2.06 -4.57 3.52
N LEU A 8 2.19 -4.35 4.83
CA LEU A 8 3.10 -3.36 5.42
C LEU A 8 4.37 -4.06 5.89
N VAL A 9 5.50 -3.73 5.25
CA VAL A 9 6.80 -4.38 5.49
C VAL A 9 7.66 -3.51 6.40
N GLY A 10 8.48 -4.14 7.23
CA GLY A 10 9.42 -3.46 8.13
C GLY A 10 8.71 -2.56 9.14
N SER A 11 9.29 -1.39 9.39
CA SER A 11 8.85 -0.44 10.43
C SER A 11 7.77 0.55 9.98
N VAL A 12 7.11 0.33 8.84
CA VAL A 12 5.98 1.17 8.40
C VAL A 12 4.93 1.24 9.51
N ARG A 13 4.43 2.44 9.82
CA ARG A 13 3.32 2.63 10.78
C ARG A 13 2.14 1.75 10.34
N ASN A 14 1.52 1.04 11.27
CA ASN A 14 0.33 0.24 10.97
C ASN A 14 -0.95 1.03 11.31
N PRO A 15 -1.65 1.62 10.33
CA PRO A 15 -2.94 2.28 10.57
C PRO A 15 -4.09 1.29 10.75
N PHE A 16 -3.88 -0.01 10.51
CA PHE A 16 -4.96 -0.98 10.63
C PHE A 16 -5.35 -1.18 12.11
N PRO A 17 -6.65 -1.29 12.42
CA PRO A 17 -7.10 -1.52 13.80
C PRO A 17 -6.66 -2.89 14.35
N SER A 18 -6.24 -3.81 13.49
CA SER A 18 -5.72 -5.12 13.86
C SER A 18 -4.19 -5.14 13.95
N LYS A 19 -3.64 -6.03 14.79
CA LYS A 19 -2.19 -6.30 14.81
C LYS A 19 -1.66 -6.88 13.49
N LYS A 20 -2.53 -7.35 12.59
CA LYS A 20 -2.10 -7.86 11.28
C LYS A 20 -1.57 -6.70 10.44
N ARG A 21 -0.49 -6.96 9.72
CA ARG A 21 0.14 -6.02 8.77
C ARG A 21 -0.21 -6.33 7.31
N LYS A 22 -1.23 -7.16 7.10
CA LYS A 22 -1.71 -7.60 5.78
C LYS A 22 -3.23 -7.51 5.75
N LYS A 23 -3.77 -6.91 4.69
CA LYS A 23 -5.20 -6.71 4.49
C LYS A 23 -5.56 -6.99 3.04
N ILE A 24 -6.67 -7.70 2.81
CA ILE A 24 -7.27 -7.79 1.48
C ILE A 24 -8.10 -6.52 1.29
N ILE A 25 -7.85 -5.85 0.17
CA ILE A 25 -8.57 -4.64 -0.23
C ILE A 25 -9.44 -4.99 -1.44
N GLU A 26 -10.66 -4.48 -1.43
CA GLU A 26 -11.59 -4.60 -2.54
C GLU A 26 -11.70 -3.24 -3.21
N PHE A 27 -11.72 -3.21 -4.54
CA PHE A 27 -11.80 -1.98 -5.30
C PHE A 27 -12.58 -2.16 -6.59
N SER A 28 -13.07 -1.05 -7.14
CA SER A 28 -13.85 -1.02 -8.38
C SER A 28 -13.34 0.07 -9.31
N GLY A 29 -13.36 -0.21 -10.62
CA GLY A 29 -12.86 0.73 -11.62
C GLY A 29 -11.35 0.93 -11.56
N LYS A 30 -10.91 2.14 -11.92
CA LYS A 30 -9.49 2.53 -11.90
C LYS A 30 -9.14 3.12 -10.54
N THR A 31 -8.51 2.33 -9.69
CA THR A 31 -8.07 2.76 -8.35
C THR A 31 -6.55 2.74 -8.28
N SER A 32 -5.94 3.80 -7.74
CA SER A 32 -4.49 3.86 -7.57
C SER A 32 -4.05 3.39 -6.18
N ILE A 33 -2.75 3.07 -6.04
CA ILE A 33 -2.16 2.79 -4.72
C ILE A 33 -2.36 3.99 -3.77
N LYS A 34 -2.19 5.23 -4.26
CA LYS A 34 -2.43 6.45 -3.46
C LYS A 34 -3.81 6.43 -2.81
N THR A 35 -4.86 6.19 -3.60
CA THR A 35 -6.25 6.16 -3.11
C THR A 35 -6.41 5.12 -2.00
N ILE A 36 -5.94 3.90 -2.23
CA ILE A 36 -6.02 2.82 -1.24
C ILE A 36 -5.29 3.17 0.06
N LEU A 37 -4.11 3.79 -0.01
CA LEU A 37 -3.36 4.13 1.20
C LEU A 37 -4.12 5.17 2.04
N LEU A 38 -4.64 6.22 1.40
CA LEU A 38 -5.43 7.25 2.07
C LEU A 38 -6.69 6.65 2.71
N GLU A 39 -7.42 5.81 1.98
CA GLU A 39 -8.62 5.11 2.51
C GLU A 39 -8.31 4.15 3.67
N ASN A 40 -7.07 3.68 3.76
CA ASN A 40 -6.63 2.81 4.85
C ASN A 40 -5.92 3.57 5.99
N GLY A 41 -6.06 4.89 6.05
CA GLY A 41 -5.64 5.71 7.19
C GLY A 41 -4.19 6.15 7.16
N PHE A 42 -3.53 6.09 6.00
CA PHE A 42 -2.28 6.81 5.76
C PHE A 42 -2.57 8.29 5.50
N LEU A 43 -1.68 9.16 5.97
CA LEU A 43 -1.73 10.59 5.70
C LEU A 43 -1.04 10.88 4.37
N GLU A 44 -1.48 11.93 3.68
CA GLU A 44 -0.85 12.35 2.42
C GLU A 44 0.64 12.69 2.60
N THR A 45 1.00 13.26 3.75
CA THR A 45 2.40 13.56 4.13
C THR A 45 3.23 12.30 4.36
N GLU A 46 2.64 11.16 4.72
CA GLU A 46 3.39 9.91 4.88
C GLU A 46 3.78 9.32 3.53
N LEU A 47 2.97 9.54 2.48
CA LEU A 47 3.17 8.92 1.17
C LEU A 47 4.53 9.26 0.55
N GLU A 48 5.08 10.43 0.84
CA GLU A 48 6.40 10.86 0.36
C GLU A 48 7.53 9.94 0.84
N PHE A 49 7.33 9.27 1.98
CA PHE A 49 8.30 8.38 2.61
C PHE A 49 7.99 6.90 2.39
N LEU A 50 6.86 6.58 1.75
CA LEU A 50 6.46 5.21 1.47
C LEU A 50 6.94 4.78 0.09
N ILE A 51 7.48 3.57 0.01
CA ILE A 51 7.88 2.93 -1.23
C ILE A 51 6.85 1.85 -1.55
N PRO A 52 5.98 2.07 -2.55
CA PRO A 52 5.07 1.04 -3.02
C PRO A 52 5.79 0.07 -3.95
N ILE A 53 5.52 -1.22 -3.76
CA ILE A 53 6.05 -2.33 -4.54
C ILE A 53 4.85 -3.16 -4.98
N ALA A 54 4.58 -3.22 -6.28
CA ALA A 54 3.51 -4.04 -6.84
C ALA A 54 4.13 -5.27 -7.52
N ASN A 55 3.69 -6.46 -7.12
CA ASN A 55 4.14 -7.75 -7.70
C ASN A 55 5.67 -7.89 -7.77
N GLY A 56 6.36 -7.44 -6.71
CA GLY A 56 7.81 -7.52 -6.56
C GLY A 56 8.58 -6.40 -7.27
N LYS A 57 7.92 -5.45 -7.93
CA LYS A 57 8.55 -4.31 -8.60
C LYS A 57 8.18 -3.00 -7.92
N ARG A 58 9.19 -2.18 -7.61
CA ARG A 58 8.98 -0.81 -7.13
C ARG A 58 8.15 -0.04 -8.17
N THR A 59 7.14 0.66 -7.70
CA THR A 59 6.18 1.37 -8.55
C THR A 59 5.91 2.79 -8.03
N SER A 60 5.04 3.53 -8.73
CA SER A 60 4.55 4.84 -8.28
C SER A 60 3.27 4.69 -7.45
N HIS A 61 2.97 5.69 -6.62
CA HIS A 61 1.68 5.81 -5.95
C HIS A 61 0.50 5.97 -6.94
N ASP A 62 0.76 6.44 -8.16
CA ASP A 62 -0.23 6.58 -9.23
C ASP A 62 -0.50 5.27 -9.99
N TYR A 63 0.21 4.19 -9.65
CA TYR A 63 -0.01 2.89 -10.26
C TYR A 63 -1.47 2.43 -10.07
N ILE A 64 -2.11 2.08 -11.18
CA ILE A 64 -3.49 1.60 -11.21
C ILE A 64 -3.52 0.11 -10.90
N LEU A 65 -4.20 -0.24 -9.81
CA LEU A 65 -4.33 -1.59 -9.31
C LEU A 65 -4.99 -2.51 -10.31
N GLN A 66 -4.44 -3.71 -10.42
CA GLN A 66 -5.00 -4.83 -11.16
C GLN A 66 -5.55 -5.88 -10.18
N ASP A 67 -6.51 -6.67 -10.64
CA ASP A 67 -7.04 -7.78 -9.84
C ASP A 67 -5.92 -8.75 -9.45
N LYS A 68 -5.91 -9.14 -8.18
CA LYS A 68 -4.94 -10.03 -7.52
C LYS A 68 -3.54 -9.44 -7.35
N ASP A 69 -3.36 -8.14 -7.52
CA ASP A 69 -2.08 -7.50 -7.22
C ASP A 69 -1.67 -7.72 -5.76
N HIS A 70 -0.38 -7.99 -5.54
CA HIS A 70 0.22 -7.98 -4.21
C HIS A 70 1.05 -6.71 -4.07
N ILE A 71 0.59 -5.82 -3.19
CA ILE A 71 1.18 -4.53 -2.88
C ILE A 71 1.90 -4.61 -1.54
N TRP A 72 3.21 -4.38 -1.55
CA TRP A 72 4.00 -4.13 -0.35
C TRP A 72 4.27 -2.65 -0.20
N ILE A 73 4.12 -2.15 1.01
CA ILE A 73 4.48 -0.80 1.41
C ILE A 73 5.67 -0.90 2.35
N SER A 74 6.75 -0.22 2.01
CA SER A 74 8.00 -0.21 2.78
C SER A 74 8.47 1.22 3.03
N LEU A 75 9.33 1.42 4.03
CA LEU A 75 10.12 2.64 4.18
C LEU A 75 11.42 2.52 3.37
N PRO A 76 12.03 3.63 2.92
CA PRO A 76 13.38 3.62 2.39
C PRO A 76 14.35 2.95 3.38
N ILE A 77 15.24 2.11 2.85
CA ILE A 77 16.30 1.47 3.62
C ILE A 77 17.33 2.56 3.95
N GLY A 78 17.17 3.24 5.09
CA GLY A 78 18.06 4.31 5.51
C GLY A 78 17.40 5.26 6.49
N GLY A 79 17.44 4.91 7.77
CA GLY A 79 17.00 5.76 8.88
C GLY A 79 17.34 5.08 10.20
N GLY A 80 18.63 5.12 10.54
CA GLY A 80 19.09 4.92 11.93
C GLY A 80 18.92 6.19 12.74
#